data_AF-Q2TKU9-F1
#
_entry.id   AF-Q2TKU9-F1
#
_cell.length_a   1.000
_cell.length_b   1.000
_cell.length_c   1.000
_cell.angle_alpha   90.00
_cell.angle_beta   90.00
_cell.angle_gamma   90.00
#
_symmetry.space_group_name_H-M   'P 1'
#
loop_
_entity.id
_entity.type
_entity.pdbx_description
1 polymer ?
#
loop_
_entity_poly.entity_id
_entity_poly.type
_entity_poly.pdbx_seq_one_letter_code
_entity_poly.pdbx_strand_id
1 'polypeptide(L)'
;TAHGPRDRRVRLSMEIARKFFDLQDLLGFDKASKTLDWLLTNSKAAIKELVQMKISCTTGSQCDTVCENYNYNYNNNNEMPVGNEKIRDAFDSSSRE
;
A
#
# COMPACT_ATOMS: atom_id res chain seq x y z
N THR A 1 5.35 9.20 -12.83
CA THR A 1 6.19 8.00 -12.98
C THR A 1 6.86 8.05 -14.33
N ALA A 2 8.07 7.52 -14.50
CA ALA A 2 8.78 7.47 -15.80
C ALA A 2 7.97 6.80 -16.94
N HIS A 3 6.87 6.10 -16.60
CA HIS A 3 5.92 5.49 -17.53
C HIS A 3 4.61 6.29 -17.74
N GLY A 4 4.61 7.61 -17.48
CA GLY A 4 3.43 8.48 -17.68
C GLY A 4 2.45 8.51 -16.50
N PRO A 5 1.31 9.24 -16.65
CA PRO A 5 0.25 9.31 -15.64
C PRO A 5 -0.39 7.94 -15.43
N ARG A 6 -0.41 7.45 -14.20
CA ARG A 6 -1.14 6.24 -13.82
C ARG A 6 -2.42 6.62 -13.09
N ASP A 7 -3.49 5.86 -13.34
CA ASP A 7 -4.67 5.92 -12.49
C ASP A 7 -4.31 5.45 -11.08
N ARG A 8 -4.76 6.20 -10.08
CA ARG A 8 -4.52 5.92 -8.66
C ARG A 8 -5.75 5.32 -7.97
N ARG A 9 -6.87 5.16 -8.69
CA ARG A 9 -8.12 4.64 -8.15
C ARG A 9 -8.09 3.12 -8.10
N VAL A 10 -8.54 2.57 -6.98
CA VAL A 10 -8.74 1.13 -6.83
C VAL A 10 -10.22 0.84 -7.04
N ARG A 11 -10.53 -0.12 -7.92
CA ARG A 11 -11.88 -0.64 -8.11
C ARG A 11 -12.00 -1.95 -7.33
N LEU A 12 -12.96 -2.00 -6.41
CA LEU A 12 -13.25 -3.18 -5.59
C LEU A 12 -14.54 -3.84 -6.09
N SER A 13 -14.66 -5.16 -5.94
CA SER A 13 -15.94 -5.85 -6.14
C SER A 13 -16.92 -5.47 -5.03
N MET A 14 -18.22 -5.64 -5.27
CA MET A 14 -19.27 -5.29 -4.31
C MET A 14 -19.05 -5.91 -2.93
N GLU A 15 -18.70 -7.19 -2.90
CA GLU A 15 -18.47 -7.94 -1.65
C GLU A 15 -17.26 -7.42 -0.87
N ILE A 16 -16.17 -7.11 -1.57
CA ILE A 16 -14.94 -6.59 -0.96
C ILE A 16 -15.15 -5.16 -0.48
N ALA A 17 -15.86 -4.34 -1.27
CA ALA A 17 -16.19 -2.97 -0.92
C ALA A 17 -16.96 -2.91 0.41
N ARG A 18 -17.94 -3.80 0.62
CA ARG A 18 -18.69 -3.87 1.89
C ARG A 18 -17.77 -4.10 3.10
N LYS A 19 -16.96 -5.16 3.05
CA LYS A 19 -15.99 -5.48 4.11
C LYS A 19 -15.00 -4.35 4.35
N PHE A 20 -14.61 -3.64 3.29
CA PHE A 20 -13.69 -2.52 3.37
C PHE A 20 -14.31 -1.30 4.08
N PHE A 21 -15.56 -0.96 3.77
CA PHE A 21 -16.25 0.15 4.44
C PHE A 21 -16.60 -0.18 5.89
N ASP A 22 -17.01 -1.42 6.18
CA ASP A 22 -17.22 -1.87 7.56
C ASP A 22 -15.93 -1.72 8.40
N LEU A 23 -14.78 -2.07 7.81
CA LEU A 23 -13.48 -1.88 8.45
C LEU A 23 -13.13 -0.39 8.61
N GLN A 24 -13.46 0.45 7.62
CA GLN A 24 -13.24 1.89 7.72
C GLN A 24 -14.03 2.51 8.87
N ASP A 25 -15.30 2.13 9.01
CA ASP A 25 -16.18 2.58 10.10
C ASP A 25 -15.69 2.07 11.46
N LEU A 26 -15.25 0.81 11.52
CA LEU A 26 -14.69 0.21 12.73
C LEU A 26 -13.42 0.92 13.22
N LEU A 27 -12.55 1.33 12.30
CA LEU A 27 -11.33 2.07 12.61
C LEU A 27 -11.58 3.57 12.83
N GLY A 28 -12.78 4.06 12.51
CA GLY A 28 -13.14 5.48 12.60
C GLY A 28 -12.35 6.36 11.64
N PHE A 29 -11.93 5.84 10.49
CA PHE A 29 -11.14 6.59 9.52
C PHE A 29 -12.02 7.36 8.54
N ASP A 30 -11.76 8.66 8.43
CA ASP A 30 -12.43 9.54 7.45
C ASP A 30 -12.03 9.23 5.99
N LYS A 31 -10.81 8.71 5.79
CA LYS A 31 -10.25 8.46 4.46
C LYS A 31 -9.92 6.98 4.26
N ALA A 32 -10.46 6.39 3.20
CA ALA A 32 -10.14 5.04 2.74
C ALA A 32 -8.63 4.77 2.59
N SER A 33 -7.84 5.79 2.23
CA SER A 33 -6.38 5.66 2.14
C SER A 33 -5.73 5.29 3.47
N LYS A 34 -6.27 5.75 4.61
CA LYS A 34 -5.75 5.41 5.95
C LYS A 34 -6.11 3.97 6.31
N THR A 35 -7.32 3.52 5.97
CA THR A 35 -7.72 2.11 6.13
C THR A 35 -6.80 1.18 5.36
N LEU A 36 -6.46 1.57 4.12
CA LEU A 36 -5.56 0.77 3.28
C LEU A 36 -4.13 0.75 3.82
N ASP A 37 -3.61 1.88 4.31
CA ASP A 37 -2.30 1.94 4.96
C ASP A 37 -2.24 1.09 6.24
N TRP A 38 -3.30 1.13 7.04
CA TRP A 38 -3.47 0.26 8.21
C TRP A 38 -3.51 -1.22 7.83
N LEU A 39 -4.28 -1.59 6.81
CA LEU A 39 -4.38 -2.96 6.31
C LEU A 39 -3.00 -3.46 5.88
N LEU A 40 -2.28 -2.65 5.09
CA LEU A 40 -0.95 -2.98 4.62
C LEU A 40 0.04 -3.09 5.78
N THR A 41 -0.08 -2.27 6.83
CA THR A 41 0.81 -2.31 7.99
C THR A 41 0.55 -3.51 8.90
N ASN A 42 -0.72 -3.84 9.18
CA ASN A 42 -1.07 -4.98 10.02
C ASN A 42 -0.79 -6.32 9.32
N SER A 43 -0.96 -6.38 8.00
CA SER A 43 -0.65 -7.60 7.23
C SER A 43 0.84 -7.82 6.97
N LYS A 44 1.74 -6.86 7.29
CA LYS A 44 3.19 -7.03 7.09
C LYS A 44 3.73 -8.31 7.73
N ALA A 45 3.29 -8.64 8.94
CA ALA A 45 3.73 -9.83 9.65
C ALA A 45 3.26 -11.12 8.96
N ALA A 46 1.96 -11.19 8.62
CA ALA A 46 1.37 -12.32 7.92
C ALA A 46 1.99 -12.53 6.53
N ILE A 47 2.28 -11.45 5.80
CA ILE A 47 2.94 -11.52 4.49
C ILE A 47 4.37 -12.04 4.63
N LYS A 48 5.14 -11.56 5.62
CA LYS A 48 6.51 -12.04 5.88
C LYS A 48 6.52 -13.55 6.18
N GLU A 49 5.60 -14.01 7.01
CA GLU A 49 5.46 -15.44 7.32
C GLU A 49 5.11 -16.26 6.08
N LEU A 50 4.13 -15.81 5.30
CA LEU A 50 3.70 -16.51 4.08
C LEU A 50 4.83 -16.61 3.04
N VAL A 51 5.61 -15.53 2.85
CA VAL A 51 6.78 -15.53 1.96
C VAL A 51 7.84 -16.50 2.47
N GLN A 52 8.13 -16.53 3.77
CA GLN A 52 9.09 -17.45 4.35
C GLN A 52 8.67 -18.92 4.18
N MET A 53 7.39 -19.22 4.39
CA MET A 53 6.82 -20.55 4.16
C MET A 53 6.92 -20.96 2.68
N LYS A 54 6.60 -20.05 1.76
CA LYS A 54 6.73 -20.26 0.31
C LYS A 54 8.17 -20.53 -0.13
N ILE A 55 9.15 -19.88 0.50
CA ILE A 55 10.57 -20.16 0.20
C ILE A 55 10.95 -21.53 0.76
N SER A 56 10.53 -21.87 1.97
CA SER A 56 10.86 -23.16 2.60
C SER A 56 10.29 -24.38 1.88
N CYS A 57 9.19 -24.23 1.12
CA CYS A 57 8.65 -25.34 0.33
C CYS A 57 9.44 -25.62 -0.97
N THR A 58 10.30 -24.69 -1.42
CA THR A 58 11.11 -24.90 -2.64
C THR A 58 12.32 -25.81 -2.45
N THR A 59 12.75 -26.07 -1.20
CA THR A 59 13.94 -26.89 -0.92
C THR A 59 13.63 -28.33 -0.50
N GLY A 60 12.35 -28.73 -0.41
CA GLY A 60 11.99 -30.00 0.24
C GLY A 60 10.93 -30.90 -0.42
N SER A 61 10.06 -30.43 -1.32
CA SER A 61 9.10 -31.36 -1.95
C SER A 61 8.39 -30.77 -3.16
N GLN A 62 8.27 -31.60 -4.18
CA GLN A 62 7.51 -31.42 -5.39
C GLN A 62 6.07 -30.98 -5.10
N CYS A 63 5.69 -29.78 -5.53
CA CYS A 63 4.30 -29.38 -5.68
C CYS A 63 4.10 -28.66 -7.01
N ASP A 64 3.30 -29.26 -7.89
CA ASP A 64 2.88 -28.72 -9.19
C ASP A 64 1.87 -27.58 -9.00
N THR A 65 2.32 -26.45 -8.49
CA THR A 65 1.54 -25.22 -8.57
C THR A 65 2.43 -24.14 -9.15
N VAL A 66 2.10 -23.71 -10.37
CA VAL A 66 2.73 -22.58 -11.05
C VAL A 66 2.62 -21.37 -10.13
N CYS A 67 3.68 -21.13 -9.35
CA CYS A 67 3.80 -19.96 -8.53
C CYS A 67 4.52 -18.91 -9.36
N GLU A 68 3.76 -17.97 -9.91
CA GLU A 68 4.32 -16.72 -10.41
C GLU A 68 5.14 -16.10 -9.27
N ASN A 69 6.46 -16.11 -9.44
CA ASN A 69 7.42 -15.53 -8.52
C ASN A 69 7.28 -14.00 -8.56
N TYR A 70 6.28 -13.46 -7.89
CA TYR A 70 6.26 -12.05 -7.54
C TYR A 70 7.22 -11.85 -6.38
N ASN A 71 8.49 -11.63 -6.73
CA ASN A 71 9.56 -11.30 -5.80
C ASN A 71 9.31 -9.88 -5.26
N TYR A 72 8.39 -9.75 -4.29
CA TYR A 72 8.17 -8.49 -3.58
C TYR A 72 9.31 -8.28 -2.60
N ASN A 73 10.37 -7.63 -3.08
CA ASN A 73 11.50 -7.20 -2.28
C ASN A 73 11.09 -5.98 -1.44
N TYR A 74 10.40 -6.21 -0.32
CA TYR A 74 9.98 -5.16 0.60
C TYR A 74 11.14 -4.79 1.54
N ASN A 75 12.11 -4.03 1.03
CA ASN A 75 13.13 -3.38 1.84
C ASN A 75 12.50 -2.25 2.67
N ASN A 76 12.26 -2.48 3.96
CA ASN A 76 11.90 -1.42 4.91
C ASN A 76 13.19 -0.77 5.44
N ASN A 77 13.53 0.41 4.91
CA ASN A 77 14.35 1.40 5.61
C ASN A 77 13.76 2.79 5.36
N ASN A 78 12.50 3.01 5.72
CA ASN A 78 11.96 4.37 5.78
C ASN A 78 10.97 4.47 6.95
N GLU A 79 11.51 4.79 8.13
CA GLU A 79 10.78 5.62 9.08
C GLU A 79 10.48 6.95 8.37
N MET A 80 9.25 7.16 7.94
CA MET A 80 8.83 8.49 7.46
C MET A 80 8.46 9.32 8.70
N PRO A 81 9.20 10.40 9.01
CA PRO A 81 8.74 11.36 10.00
C PRO A 81 7.46 11.99 9.47
N VAL A 82 6.43 12.08 10.32
CA VAL A 82 5.20 12.84 10.05
C VAL A 82 5.57 14.32 10.02
N GLY A 83 6.05 14.79 8.86
CA GLY A 83 6.34 16.19 8.56
C GLY A 83 5.12 16.85 7.95
N ASN A 84 4.42 17.66 8.73
CA ASN A 84 3.39 18.59 8.27
C ASN A 84 4.05 19.82 7.63
N GLU A 85 4.59 19.69 6.42
CA GLU A 85 5.05 20.86 5.67
C GLU A 85 3.85 21.69 5.22
N LYS A 86 3.63 22.82 5.93
CA LYS A 86 2.82 23.93 5.46
C LYS A 86 3.39 24.40 4.12
N ILE A 87 2.64 24.18 3.05
CA ILE A 87 2.91 24.79 1.75
C ILE A 87 2.83 26.31 1.97
N ARG A 88 3.98 26.96 1.92
CA ARG A 88 4.10 28.41 1.81
C ARG A 88 3.89 28.74 0.34
N ASP A 89 2.76 29.33 0.00
CA ASP A 89 2.53 29.83 -1.35
C ASP A 89 3.48 31.01 -1.59
N ALA A 90 4.54 30.75 -2.37
CA ALA A 90 5.46 31.74 -2.88
C ALA A 90 5.32 31.83 -4.40
N PHE A 91 4.29 32.57 -4.84
CA PHE A 91 4.04 33.02 -6.21
C PHE A 91 3.00 34.16 -6.06
N ASP A 92 3.19 35.42 -6.42
CA ASP A 92 4.20 36.12 -7.20
C ASP A 92 3.98 37.62 -6.90
N SER A 93 4.99 38.30 -6.39
CA SER A 93 5.05 39.76 -6.31
C SER A 93 5.93 40.24 -7.46
N SER A 94 5.35 40.54 -8.63
CA SER A 94 5.80 41.59 -9.55
C SER A 94 5.11 41.46 -10.93
N SER A 95 4.22 42.41 -11.26
CA SER A 95 4.52 43.39 -12.33
C SER A 95 3.37 44.38 -12.51
N ARG A 96 3.75 45.65 -12.45
CA ARG A 96 3.08 46.79 -13.06
C ARG A 96 2.70 46.49 -14.51
N GLU A 97 1.48 46.83 -14.90
CA GLU A 97 1.16 47.86 -15.89
C GLU A 97 -0.21 48.45 -15.58
#